data_AF-A0A520AB01-F1
#
_entry.id   AF-A0A520AB01-F1
#
_cell.length_a   1.000
_cell.length_b   1.000
_cell.length_c   1.000
_cell.angle_alpha   90.00
_cell.angle_beta   90.00
_cell.angle_gamma   90.00
#
_symmetry.space_group_name_H-M   'P 1'
#
loop_
_entity.id
_entity.type
_entity.pdbx_description
1 polymer ?
#
loop_
_entity_poly.entity_id
_entity_poly.type
_entity_poly.pdbx_seq_one_letter_code
_entity_poly.pdbx_strand_id
1 'polypeptide(L)' 'MEKFSKVKAAVAAIEADVEKFYNAGNAAAGTRVRKAMQDLKVLAQEIRAEVT' A
#
# COMPACT_ATOMS: atom_id res chain seq x y z
N MET A 1 -8.15 0.86 -16.04
CA MET A 1 -8.15 -0.51 -15.48
C MET A 1 -6.78 -0.95 -14.96
N GLU A 2 -5.69 -0.78 -15.72
CA GLU A 2 -4.35 -1.22 -15.30
C GLU A 2 -3.88 -0.59 -13.96
N LYS A 3 -4.03 0.73 -13.79
CA LYS A 3 -3.64 1.41 -12.52
C LYS A 3 -4.46 0.95 -11.31
N PHE A 4 -5.74 0.66 -11.51
CA PHE A 4 -6.59 0.12 -10.45
C PHE A 4 -6.17 -1.32 -10.07
N SER A 5 -5.75 -2.14 -11.03
CA SER A 5 -5.16 -3.45 -10.74
C SER A 5 -3.86 -3.31 -9.93
N LYS A 6 -3.02 -2.30 -10.21
CA LYS A 6 -1.81 -2.00 -9.42
C LYS A 6 -2.14 -1.64 -7.97
N VAL A 7 -3.23 -0.91 -7.72
CA VAL A 7 -3.72 -0.63 -6.36
C VAL A 7 -4.03 -1.92 -5.61
N LYS A 8 -4.78 -2.84 -6.22
CA LYS A 8 -5.10 -4.14 -5.60
C LYS A 8 -3.85 -4.95 -5.28
N ALA A 9 -2.90 -5.00 -6.22
CA ALA A 9 -1.64 -5.71 -6.01
C ALA A 9 -0.80 -5.09 -4.88
N ALA A 10 -0.73 -3.76 -4.80
CA ALA A 10 -0.02 -3.06 -3.74
C ALA A 10 -0.60 -3.35 -2.34
N VAL A 11 -1.93 -3.42 -2.24
CA VAL A 11 -2.62 -3.77 -0.98
C VAL A 11 -2.39 -5.24 -0.61
N ALA A 12 -2.47 -6.17 -1.56
CA ALA A 12 -2.19 -7.58 -1.29
C ALA A 12 -0.73 -7.82 -0.87
N ALA A 13 0.22 -7.12 -1.46
CA ALA A 13 1.65 -7.31 -1.19
C ALA A 13 2.07 -6.88 0.23
N ILE A 14 1.31 -5.99 0.88
CA ILE A 14 1.66 -5.44 2.19
C ILE A 14 0.95 -6.15 3.36
N GLU A 15 -0.02 -7.03 3.08
CA GLU A 15 -0.88 -7.68 4.06
C GLU A 15 -0.08 -8.44 5.14
N ALA A 16 0.94 -9.21 4.73
CA ALA A 16 1.81 -9.93 5.66
C ALA A 16 2.63 -8.99 6.58
N ASP A 17 3.02 -7.81 6.11
CA ASP A 17 3.73 -6.83 6.94
C ASP A 17 2.77 -6.07 7.86
N VAL A 18 1.52 -5.84 7.43
CA VAL A 18 0.45 -5.31 8.27
C VAL A 18 0.20 -6.27 9.45
N GLU A 19 0.03 -7.56 9.17
CA GLU A 19 -0.17 -8.57 10.22
C GLU A 19 1.02 -8.62 11.19
N LYS A 20 2.25 -8.68 10.68
CA LYS A 20 3.46 -8.66 11.51
C LYS A 20 3.58 -7.40 12.37
N PHE A 21 3.16 -6.25 11.86
CA PHE A 21 3.19 -5.01 12.63
C PHE A 21 2.12 -4.98 13.74
N TYR A 22 0.86 -5.22 13.39
CA TYR A 22 -0.26 -5.11 14.34
C TYR A 22 -0.34 -6.26 15.34
N ASN A 23 -0.03 -7.49 14.93
CA ASN A 23 -0.18 -8.68 15.78
C ASN A 23 1.12 -9.09 16.47
N ALA A 24 2.27 -8.87 15.82
CA ALA A 24 3.57 -9.31 16.34
C ALA A 24 4.50 -8.15 16.77
N GLY A 25 4.04 -6.89 16.72
CA GLY A 25 4.82 -5.72 17.17
C GLY A 25 6.09 -5.46 16.36
N ASN A 26 6.19 -5.98 15.14
CA ASN A 26 7.41 -5.89 14.34
C ASN A 26 7.62 -4.47 13.79
N ALA A 27 8.54 -3.71 14.41
CA ALA A 27 8.84 -2.34 14.01
C ALA A 27 9.35 -2.20 12.56
N ALA A 28 10.14 -3.16 12.07
CA ALA A 28 10.63 -3.14 10.69
C ALA A 28 9.49 -3.36 9.68
N ALA A 29 8.53 -4.22 10.01
CA ALA A 29 7.30 -4.36 9.23
C ALA A 29 6.50 -3.04 9.22
N GLY A 30 6.40 -2.34 10.35
CA GLY A 30 5.78 -1.02 10.41
C GLY A 30 6.43 0.02 9.48
N THR A 31 7.76 0.00 9.35
CA THR A 31 8.47 0.87 8.39
C THR A 31 8.13 0.53 6.94
N ARG A 32 8.04 -0.76 6.60
CA ARG A 32 7.62 -1.21 5.26
C ARG A 32 6.17 -0.87 4.98
N VAL A 33 5.28 -1.07 5.96
CA VAL A 33 3.86 -0.68 5.89
C VAL A 33 3.74 0.81 5.54
N ARG A 34 4.42 1.66 6.29
CA ARG A 34 4.39 3.11 6.07
C ARG A 34 4.86 3.50 4.67
N LYS A 35 5.95 2.90 4.17
CA LYS A 35 6.46 3.19 2.83
C LYS A 35 5.47 2.80 1.74
N ALA A 36 4.97 1.57 1.76
CA ALA A 36 4.03 1.14 0.72
C ALA A 36 2.65 1.84 0.82
N MET A 37 2.24 2.32 1.99
CA MET A 37 1.07 3.22 2.09
C MET A 37 1.31 4.59 1.44
N GLN A 38 2.53 5.14 1.50
CA GLN A 38 2.86 6.37 0.76
C GLN A 38 2.83 6.14 -0.75
N ASP A 39 3.40 5.03 -1.21
CA ASP A 39 3.39 4.67 -2.63
C ASP A 39 1.95 4.46 -3.14
N LEU A 40 1.10 3.82 -2.33
CA LEU A 40 -0.33 3.66 -2.61
C LEU A 40 -1.06 5.01 -2.69
N LYS A 41 -0.74 5.96 -1.79
CA LYS A 41 -1.31 7.31 -1.82
C LYS A 41 -0.99 8.01 -3.14
N VAL A 42 0.26 7.93 -3.60
CA VAL A 42 0.68 8.51 -4.88
C VAL A 42 -0.07 7.87 -6.04
N LEU A 43 -0.12 6.53 -6.09
CA LEU A 43 -0.85 5.81 -7.14
C LEU A 43 -2.35 6.17 -7.17
N ALA A 44 -2.98 6.32 -6.01
CA ALA A 44 -4.38 6.75 -5.92
C ALA A 44 -4.58 8.20 -6.43
N GLN A 45 -3.63 9.10 -6.15
CA GLN A 45 -3.67 10.47 -6.66
C GLN A 45 -3.53 10.52 -8.19
N GLU A 46 -2.63 9.73 -8.76
CA GLU A 46 -2.50 9.64 -10.22
C GLU A 46 -3.78 9.16 -10.89
N ILE A 47 -4.43 8.13 -10.34
CA ILE A 47 -5.70 7.62 -10.87
C ILE A 47 -6.77 8.72 -10.81
N ARG A 48 -6.86 9.45 -9.69
CA ARG A 48 -7.82 10.56 -9.56
C ARG A 48 -7.58 11.64 -10.61
N ALA A 49 -6.32 12.01 -10.85
CA ALA A 49 -5.97 13.04 -11.81
C ALA A 49 -6.36 12.68 -13.25
N GLU A 50 -6.39 11.40 -13.61
CA GLU A 50 -6.82 10.94 -14.94
C GLU A 50 -8.33 10.97 -15.16
N VAL A 51 -9.12 11.03 -14.09
CA VAL A 51 -10.59 10.99 -14.12
C VAL A 51 -11.18 12.38 -13.81
N THR A 52 -10.36 13.43 -13.80
CA THR A 52 -10.74 14.83 -13.54
C THR A 52 -10.51 15.68 -14.79
#